data_AF-A0A4P9Y5W4-F1
#
_entry.id   AF-A0A4P9Y5W4-F1
#
_cell.length_a   1.000
_cell.length_b   1.000
_cell.length_c   1.000
_cell.angle_alpha   90.00
_cell.angle_beta   90.00
_cell.angle_gamma   90.00
#
_symmetry.space_group_name_H-M   'P 1'
#
loop_
_entity.id
_entity.type
_entity.pdbx_description
1 polymer ?
#
loop_
_entity_poly.entity_id
_entity_poly.type
_entity_poly.pdbx_seq_one_letter_code
_entity_poly.pdbx_strand_id
1 'polypeptide(L)'
;LQICGWSNSASVLEGVLQTMEAKGEWDKAAGWAIFHGRLQRAIEALTNSKDEKLTLVSVALAASNPQDTSPQSGVWRHLCRNLSADLHGPYLRAIFAYIGSGDWSAVLKLDDLSLRDRLGIALRFLGDDELFRYIHDLADHAVRQGQIEGILLTGLTPRGIDLLGAYVDRTGDIQTACLVVSQTETRRFRDHRVDEWIDSYRRLLDRWRMYQHRALLDIARGK
;
A
#
# COMPACT_ATOMS: atom_id res chain seq x y z
N LEU A 1 -12.70 1.76 0.97
CA LEU A 1 -11.93 2.53 -0.05
C LEU A 1 -11.43 3.88 0.45
N GLN A 2 -12.23 4.71 1.14
CA GLN A 2 -11.76 6.02 1.62
C GLN A 2 -10.61 5.95 2.65
N ILE A 3 -10.51 4.86 3.42
CA ILE A 3 -9.35 4.57 4.29
C ILE A 3 -8.08 4.30 3.46
N CYS A 4 -8.24 3.71 2.27
CA CYS A 4 -7.20 3.62 1.26
C CYS A 4 -7.03 4.93 0.47
N GLY A 5 -7.70 6.02 0.90
CA GLY A 5 -7.99 7.25 0.16
C GLY A 5 -8.13 7.10 -1.34
N TRP A 6 -8.81 6.02 -1.72
CA TRP A 6 -9.42 5.86 -3.02
C TRP A 6 -10.81 6.46 -2.95
N SER A 7 -11.17 7.21 -3.98
CA SER A 7 -12.49 7.82 -4.10
C SER A 7 -13.24 7.17 -5.26
N ASN A 8 -14.50 6.80 -5.01
CA ASN A 8 -15.40 6.38 -6.09
C ASN A 8 -15.88 7.58 -6.93
N SER A 9 -15.61 8.81 -6.49
CA SER A 9 -15.98 10.00 -7.27
C SER A 9 -15.04 10.20 -8.45
N ALA A 10 -15.65 10.24 -9.64
CA ALA A 10 -14.97 10.42 -10.90
C ALA A 10 -14.13 11.69 -10.98
N SER A 11 -14.64 12.80 -10.45
CA SER A 11 -13.99 14.11 -10.48
C SER A 11 -12.83 14.19 -9.49
N VAL A 12 -12.99 13.57 -8.31
CA VAL A 12 -11.93 13.50 -7.30
C VAL A 12 -10.77 12.65 -7.82
N LEU A 13 -11.08 11.49 -8.42
CA LEU A 13 -10.06 10.65 -9.04
C LEU A 13 -9.31 11.42 -10.12
N GLU A 14 -10.01 12.12 -11.02
CA GLU A 14 -9.37 12.88 -12.10
C GLU A 14 -8.41 13.95 -11.57
N GLY A 15 -8.82 14.71 -10.54
CA GLY A 15 -7.93 15.69 -9.90
C GLY A 15 -6.68 15.06 -9.28
N VAL A 16 -6.81 13.86 -8.69
CA VAL A 16 -5.68 13.11 -8.14
C VAL A 16 -4.74 12.63 -9.25
N LEU A 17 -5.27 12.10 -10.36
CA LEU A 17 -4.48 11.66 -11.51
C LEU A 17 -3.70 12.83 -12.11
N GLN A 18 -4.36 13.97 -12.36
CA GLN A 18 -3.69 15.17 -12.88
C GLN A 18 -2.59 15.69 -11.93
N THR A 19 -2.79 15.55 -10.62
CA THR A 19 -1.77 15.91 -9.62
C THR A 19 -0.54 14.99 -9.69
N MET A 20 -0.75 13.69 -9.93
CA MET A 20 0.35 12.72 -10.12
C MET A 20 1.11 13.02 -11.42
N GLU A 21 0.39 13.30 -12.51
CA GLU A 21 0.96 13.68 -13.81
C GLU A 21 1.79 14.97 -13.71
N ALA A 22 1.29 15.98 -13.00
CA ALA A 22 2.01 17.24 -12.76
C ALA A 22 3.31 17.05 -11.96
N LYS A 23 3.42 15.97 -11.18
CA LYS A 23 4.65 15.58 -10.46
C LYS A 23 5.59 14.71 -11.28
N GLY A 24 5.18 14.31 -12.50
CA GLY A 24 5.91 13.35 -13.33
C GLY A 24 5.68 11.89 -12.96
N GLU A 25 4.73 11.59 -12.06
CA GLU A 25 4.36 10.23 -11.63
C GLU A 25 3.37 9.58 -12.63
N TRP A 26 3.74 9.55 -13.91
CA TRP A 26 2.86 9.13 -15.01
C TRP A 26 2.48 7.64 -14.96
N ASP A 27 3.43 6.79 -14.59
CA ASP A 27 3.22 5.35 -14.40
C ASP A 27 2.20 5.06 -13.30
N LYS A 28 2.30 5.80 -12.19
CA LYS A 28 1.39 5.72 -11.06
C LYS A 28 0.01 6.24 -11.39
N ALA A 29 -0.10 7.36 -12.12
CA ALA A 29 -1.37 7.86 -12.61
C ALA A 29 -2.07 6.81 -13.50
N ALA A 30 -1.33 6.20 -14.42
CA ALA A 30 -1.84 5.14 -15.28
C ALA A 30 -2.28 3.90 -14.48
N GLY A 31 -1.48 3.46 -13.51
CA GLY A 31 -1.81 2.35 -12.63
C GLY A 31 -3.09 2.62 -11.85
N TRP A 32 -3.22 3.80 -11.24
CA TRP A 32 -4.43 4.21 -10.54
C TRP A 32 -5.67 4.27 -11.45
N ALA A 33 -5.53 4.76 -12.67
CA ALA A 33 -6.61 4.75 -13.65
C ALA A 33 -7.07 3.31 -13.97
N ILE A 34 -6.13 2.37 -14.17
CA ILE A 34 -6.45 0.94 -14.37
C ILE A 34 -7.13 0.33 -13.16
N PHE A 35 -6.64 0.62 -11.95
CA PHE A 35 -7.25 0.12 -10.71
C PHE A 35 -8.68 0.61 -10.49
N HIS A 36 -9.06 1.72 -11.12
CA HIS A 36 -10.45 2.22 -11.10
C HIS A 36 -11.28 1.74 -12.31
N GLY A 37 -10.71 0.94 -13.21
CA GLY A 37 -11.36 0.43 -14.42
C GLY A 37 -11.39 1.43 -15.58
N ARG A 38 -10.53 2.45 -15.57
CA ARG A 38 -10.45 3.50 -16.59
C ARG A 38 -9.28 3.27 -17.54
N LEU A 39 -9.41 2.24 -18.38
CA LEU A 39 -8.37 1.86 -19.33
C LEU A 39 -7.96 3.03 -20.25
N GLN A 40 -8.94 3.74 -20.83
CA GLN A 40 -8.68 4.85 -21.74
C GLN A 40 -7.88 5.98 -21.06
N ARG A 41 -8.26 6.35 -19.83
CA ARG A 41 -7.55 7.39 -19.07
C ARG A 41 -6.12 6.99 -18.73
N ALA A 42 -5.87 5.70 -18.51
CA ALA A 42 -4.53 5.17 -18.29
C ALA A 42 -3.66 5.25 -19.56
N ILE A 43 -4.24 4.94 -20.73
CA ILE A 43 -3.57 5.10 -22.03
C ILE A 43 -3.20 6.57 -22.23
N GLU A 44 -4.13 7.49 -21.99
CA GLU A 44 -3.89 8.94 -22.08
C GLU A 44 -2.75 9.41 -21.17
N ALA A 45 -2.74 8.96 -19.90
CA ALA A 45 -1.67 9.30 -18.95
C ALA A 45 -0.29 8.87 -19.48
N LEU A 46 -0.18 7.62 -19.94
CA LEU A 46 1.07 7.06 -20.44
C LEU A 46 1.54 7.76 -21.74
N THR A 47 0.63 8.05 -22.68
CA THR A 47 0.97 8.74 -23.93
C THR A 47 1.42 10.18 -23.69
N ASN A 48 0.87 10.86 -22.68
CA ASN A 48 1.23 12.25 -22.36
C ASN A 48 2.57 12.41 -21.63
N SER A 49 3.16 11.31 -21.15
CA SER A 49 4.37 11.34 -20.32
C SER A 49 5.66 11.82 -21.01
N LYS A 50 5.65 11.94 -22.35
CA LYS A 50 6.83 12.20 -23.20
C LYS A 50 7.97 11.17 -23.04
N ASP A 51 7.74 10.10 -22.29
CA ASP A 51 8.65 8.98 -22.14
C ASP A 51 8.30 7.92 -23.20
N GLU A 52 9.26 7.59 -24.06
CA GLU A 52 9.10 6.61 -25.12
C GLU A 52 8.71 5.23 -24.56
N LYS A 53 9.25 4.83 -23.40
CA LYS A 53 8.92 3.56 -22.77
C LYS A 53 7.47 3.55 -22.34
N LEU A 54 7.00 4.58 -21.65
CA LEU A 54 5.61 4.69 -21.20
C LEU A 54 4.65 4.77 -22.39
N THR A 55 5.05 5.44 -23.47
CA THR A 55 4.27 5.48 -24.72
C THR A 55 4.16 4.08 -25.35
N LEU A 56 5.23 3.27 -25.32
CA LEU A 56 5.14 1.87 -25.74
C LEU A 56 4.21 1.05 -24.84
N VAL A 57 4.21 1.30 -23.52
CA VAL A 57 3.25 0.68 -22.58
C VAL A 57 1.81 1.09 -22.91
N SER A 58 1.56 2.33 -23.36
CA SER A 58 0.22 2.78 -23.73
C SER A 58 -0.31 2.06 -24.97
N VAL A 59 0.54 1.85 -25.97
CA VAL A 59 0.22 1.08 -27.19
C VAL A 59 -0.07 -0.39 -26.84
N ALA A 60 0.80 -0.97 -26.03
CA ALA A 60 0.65 -2.29 -25.42
C ALA A 60 -0.70 -2.49 -24.72
N LEU A 61 -1.09 -1.51 -23.92
CA LEU A 61 -2.34 -1.50 -23.16
C LEU A 61 -3.56 -1.36 -24.09
N ALA A 62 -3.47 -0.51 -25.11
CA ALA A 62 -4.53 -0.33 -26.12
C ALA A 62 -4.75 -1.59 -26.98
N ALA A 63 -3.68 -2.34 -27.25
CA ALA A 63 -3.73 -3.60 -28.00
C ALA A 63 -4.15 -4.80 -27.14
N SER A 64 -4.12 -4.66 -25.81
CA SER A 64 -4.51 -5.72 -24.90
C SER A 64 -6.02 -5.77 -24.72
N ASN A 65 -6.60 -6.93 -25.00
CA ASN A 65 -7.91 -7.29 -24.49
C ASN A 65 -7.74 -8.45 -23.50
N PRO A 66 -7.89 -8.23 -22.17
CA PRO A 66 -7.73 -9.26 -21.16
C PRO A 66 -8.65 -10.48 -21.35
N GLN A 67 -9.77 -10.30 -22.07
CA GLN A 67 -10.73 -11.37 -22.37
C GLN A 67 -10.54 -12.01 -23.74
N ASP A 68 -9.57 -11.55 -24.54
CA ASP A 68 -9.23 -12.18 -25.81
C ASP A 68 -8.34 -13.41 -25.57
N THR A 69 -8.79 -14.56 -26.07
CA THR A 69 -8.10 -15.85 -26.00
C THR A 69 -7.34 -16.20 -27.28
N SER A 70 -7.28 -15.28 -28.25
CA SER A 70 -6.60 -15.48 -29.53
C SER A 70 -5.11 -15.85 -29.37
N PRO A 71 -4.51 -16.61 -30.31
CA PRO A 71 -3.08 -16.95 -30.26
C PRO A 71 -2.16 -15.72 -30.20
N GLN A 72 -2.58 -14.63 -30.85
CA GLN A 72 -1.87 -13.34 -30.87
C GLN A 72 -1.85 -12.69 -29.47
N SER A 73 -2.98 -12.73 -28.75
CA SER A 73 -3.03 -12.29 -27.35
C SER A 73 -2.15 -13.15 -26.43
N GLY A 74 -1.94 -14.43 -26.75
CA GLY A 74 -1.06 -15.34 -26.01
C GLY A 74 0.43 -14.97 -26.11
N VAL A 75 0.91 -14.64 -27.31
CA VAL A 75 2.28 -14.14 -27.53
C VAL A 75 2.48 -12.82 -26.79
N TRP A 76 1.49 -11.94 -26.86
CA TRP A 76 1.50 -10.67 -26.15
C TRP A 76 1.57 -10.83 -24.62
N ARG A 77 0.75 -11.72 -24.04
CA ARG A 77 0.78 -12.06 -22.62
C ARG A 77 2.14 -12.63 -22.18
N HIS A 78 2.78 -13.43 -23.03
CA HIS A 78 4.12 -13.94 -22.75
C HIS A 78 5.18 -12.83 -22.74
N LEU A 79 5.15 -11.91 -23.71
CA LEU A 79 6.05 -10.76 -23.75
C LEU A 79 5.88 -9.85 -22.54
N CYS A 80 4.63 -9.58 -22.14
CA CYS A 80 4.31 -8.77 -20.96
C CYS A 80 4.87 -9.37 -19.67
N ARG A 81 4.76 -10.69 -19.49
CA ARG A 81 5.33 -11.38 -18.31
C ARG A 81 6.84 -11.25 -18.23
N ASN A 82 7.54 -11.33 -19.37
CA ASN A 82 8.99 -11.17 -19.42
C ASN A 82 9.40 -9.72 -19.16
N LEU A 83 8.73 -8.76 -19.79
CA LEU A 83 9.00 -7.32 -19.61
C LEU A 83 8.72 -6.85 -18.18
N SER A 84 7.72 -7.44 -17.50
CA SER A 84 7.40 -7.11 -16.11
C SER A 84 8.58 -7.26 -15.14
N ALA A 85 9.54 -8.15 -15.42
CA ALA A 85 10.71 -8.34 -14.56
C ALA A 85 11.74 -7.19 -14.72
N ASP A 86 11.83 -6.61 -15.91
CA ASP A 86 12.82 -5.60 -16.28
C ASP A 86 12.33 -4.15 -16.08
N LEU A 87 11.03 -3.98 -15.77
CA LEU A 87 10.45 -2.67 -15.57
C LEU A 87 10.77 -2.11 -14.17
N HIS A 88 11.37 -0.93 -14.17
CA HIS A 88 11.50 -0.10 -12.98
C HIS A 88 10.17 0.65 -12.76
N GLY A 89 9.56 0.46 -11.59
CA GLY A 89 8.33 1.13 -11.21
C GLY A 89 7.25 0.14 -10.76
N PRO A 90 6.76 0.21 -9.52
CA PRO A 90 5.80 -0.75 -9.00
C PRO A 90 4.47 -0.74 -9.75
N TYR A 91 4.04 0.43 -10.23
CA TYR A 91 2.80 0.58 -10.98
C TYR A 91 2.89 -0.01 -12.39
N LEU A 92 4.01 0.13 -13.09
CA LEU A 92 4.19 -0.53 -14.38
C LEU A 92 4.17 -2.05 -14.21
N ARG A 93 4.90 -2.59 -13.23
CA ARG A 93 4.87 -4.04 -12.95
C ARG A 93 3.46 -4.52 -12.63
N ALA A 94 2.68 -3.75 -11.87
CA ALA A 94 1.28 -4.05 -11.61
C ALA A 94 0.43 -4.08 -12.89
N ILE A 95 0.60 -3.10 -13.78
CA ILE A 95 -0.09 -3.05 -15.08
C ILE A 95 0.25 -4.28 -15.93
N PHE A 96 1.53 -4.61 -16.06
CA PHE A 96 1.99 -5.75 -16.85
C PHE A 96 1.60 -7.10 -16.25
N ALA A 97 1.64 -7.24 -14.93
CA ALA A 97 1.15 -8.41 -14.23
C ALA A 97 -0.33 -8.63 -14.55
N TYR A 98 -1.16 -7.58 -14.46
CA TYR A 98 -2.58 -7.65 -14.78
C TYR A 98 -2.84 -8.00 -16.26
N ILE A 99 -2.16 -7.35 -17.20
CA ILE A 99 -2.30 -7.64 -18.63
C ILE A 99 -1.87 -9.08 -18.96
N GLY A 100 -0.78 -9.54 -18.36
CA GLY A 100 -0.19 -10.86 -18.61
C GLY A 100 -0.99 -12.02 -18.03
N SER A 101 -1.72 -11.80 -16.93
CA SER A 101 -2.52 -12.82 -16.24
C SER A 101 -4.02 -12.71 -16.51
N GLY A 102 -4.54 -11.50 -16.73
CA GLY A 102 -5.98 -11.21 -16.69
C GLY A 102 -6.57 -11.26 -15.27
N ASP A 103 -5.73 -11.36 -14.24
CA ASP A 103 -6.11 -11.67 -12.86
C ASP A 103 -5.42 -10.74 -11.86
N TRP A 104 -6.23 -10.11 -11.00
CA TRP A 104 -5.79 -9.24 -9.92
C TRP A 104 -4.97 -9.96 -8.85
N SER A 105 -5.13 -11.28 -8.69
CA SER A 105 -4.30 -12.06 -7.78
C SER A 105 -2.81 -11.98 -8.13
N ALA A 106 -2.46 -11.80 -9.42
CA ALA A 106 -1.09 -11.59 -9.86
C ALA A 106 -0.54 -10.23 -9.42
N VAL A 107 -1.39 -9.20 -9.42
CA VAL A 107 -1.03 -7.84 -8.98
C VAL A 107 -0.84 -7.79 -7.47
N LEU A 108 -1.73 -8.44 -6.72
CA LEU A 108 -1.71 -8.43 -5.26
C LEU A 108 -0.52 -9.17 -4.63
N LYS A 109 0.13 -10.06 -5.40
CA LYS A 109 1.36 -10.76 -5.03
C LYS A 109 2.62 -9.91 -5.18
N LEU A 110 2.54 -8.75 -5.81
CA LEU A 110 3.66 -7.83 -5.92
C LEU A 110 3.85 -7.11 -4.58
N ASP A 111 5.05 -7.17 -4.00
CA ASP A 111 5.37 -6.55 -2.69
C ASP A 111 5.84 -5.10 -2.79
N ASP A 112 5.96 -4.58 -4.01
CA ASP A 112 6.46 -3.25 -4.32
C ASP A 112 5.36 -2.17 -4.33
N LEU A 113 4.09 -2.57 -4.43
CA LEU A 113 2.94 -1.70 -4.26
C LEU A 113 2.70 -1.41 -2.78
N SER A 114 2.35 -0.16 -2.48
CA SER A 114 1.98 0.24 -1.12
C SER A 114 0.85 -0.65 -0.58
N LEU A 115 0.87 -0.95 0.72
CA LEU A 115 -0.19 -1.74 1.35
C LEU A 115 -1.57 -1.14 1.07
N ARG A 116 -1.63 0.20 1.10
CA ARG A 116 -2.82 1.00 0.83
C ARG A 116 -3.42 0.72 -0.55
N ASP A 117 -2.59 0.71 -1.60
CA ASP A 117 -3.04 0.45 -2.96
C ASP A 117 -3.44 -1.02 -3.14
N ARG A 118 -2.66 -1.96 -2.59
CA ARG A 118 -3.01 -3.38 -2.60
C ARG A 118 -4.36 -3.65 -1.94
N LEU A 119 -4.63 -3.02 -0.80
CA LEU A 119 -5.93 -3.10 -0.14
C LEU A 119 -7.05 -2.47 -0.98
N GLY A 120 -6.78 -1.35 -1.65
CA GLY A 120 -7.72 -0.73 -2.59
C GLY A 120 -8.11 -1.67 -3.73
N ILE A 121 -7.12 -2.30 -4.35
CA ILE A 121 -7.31 -3.31 -5.42
C ILE A 121 -8.11 -4.49 -4.87
N ALA A 122 -7.67 -5.06 -3.74
CA ALA A 122 -8.29 -6.24 -3.16
C ALA A 122 -9.78 -6.01 -2.83
N LEU A 123 -10.09 -4.90 -2.16
CA LEU A 123 -11.46 -4.51 -1.80
C LEU A 123 -12.36 -4.26 -3.01
N ARG A 124 -11.78 -3.95 -4.17
CA ARG A 124 -12.53 -3.62 -5.38
C ARG A 124 -12.79 -4.83 -6.27
N PHE A 125 -11.85 -5.77 -6.31
CA PHE A 125 -11.83 -6.81 -7.35
C PHE A 125 -11.88 -8.24 -6.83
N LEU A 126 -11.57 -8.51 -5.56
CA LEU A 126 -11.70 -9.85 -4.99
C LEU A 126 -13.13 -10.11 -4.54
N GLY A 127 -13.58 -11.35 -4.68
CA GLY A 127 -14.81 -11.82 -4.04
C GLY A 127 -14.64 -12.02 -2.54
N ASP A 128 -15.73 -12.12 -1.79
CA ASP A 128 -15.73 -12.13 -0.31
C ASP A 128 -14.79 -13.18 0.31
N ASP A 129 -14.83 -14.44 -0.16
CA ASP A 129 -14.00 -15.52 0.37
C ASP A 129 -12.50 -15.35 0.05
N GLU A 130 -12.19 -14.75 -1.10
CA GLU A 130 -10.81 -14.47 -1.50
C GLU A 130 -10.27 -13.25 -0.73
N LEU A 131 -11.10 -12.22 -0.59
CA LEU A 131 -10.79 -11.02 0.18
C LEU A 131 -10.55 -11.34 1.64
N PHE A 132 -11.39 -12.18 2.25
CA PHE A 132 -11.23 -12.60 3.65
C PHE A 132 -9.87 -13.27 3.88
N ARG A 133 -9.52 -14.24 3.02
CA ARG A 133 -8.22 -14.93 3.08
C ARG A 133 -7.07 -13.97 2.85
N TYR A 134 -7.17 -13.12 1.83
CA TYR A 134 -6.14 -12.15 1.49
C TYR A 134 -5.85 -11.19 2.65
N ILE A 135 -6.89 -10.59 3.26
CA ILE A 135 -6.73 -9.67 4.39
C ILE A 135 -6.11 -10.40 5.60
N HIS A 136 -6.54 -11.64 5.85
CA HIS A 136 -5.99 -12.42 6.95
C HIS A 136 -4.50 -12.71 6.77
N ASP A 137 -4.11 -13.20 5.60
CA ASP A 137 -2.72 -13.52 5.25
C ASP A 137 -1.84 -12.28 5.26
N LEU A 138 -2.36 -11.16 4.75
CA LEU A 138 -1.65 -9.88 4.71
C LEU A 138 -1.43 -9.32 6.13
N ALA A 139 -2.42 -9.46 7.01
CA ALA A 139 -2.28 -9.07 8.42
C ALA A 139 -1.25 -9.96 9.15
N ASP A 140 -1.26 -11.27 8.93
CA ASP A 140 -0.26 -12.20 9.51
C ASP A 140 1.14 -11.92 8.99
N HIS A 141 1.27 -11.65 7.69
CA HIS A 141 2.54 -11.27 7.10
C HIS A 141 3.05 -9.95 7.70
N ALA A 142 2.18 -8.93 7.81
CA ALA A 142 2.57 -7.63 8.37
C ALA A 142 2.98 -7.71 9.84
N VAL A 143 2.29 -8.52 10.66
CA VAL A 143 2.67 -8.78 12.05
C VAL A 143 4.04 -9.44 12.09
N ARG A 144 4.24 -10.56 11.37
CA ARG A 144 5.51 -11.32 11.39
C ARG A 144 6.70 -10.49 10.91
N GLN A 145 6.50 -9.63 9.93
CA GLN A 145 7.56 -8.80 9.36
C GLN A 145 7.73 -7.46 10.09
N GLY A 146 6.91 -7.15 11.11
CA GLY A 146 6.91 -5.85 11.76
C GLY A 146 6.67 -4.68 10.80
N GLN A 147 5.78 -4.87 9.81
CA GLN A 147 5.43 -3.84 8.82
C GLN A 147 4.38 -2.91 9.42
N ILE A 148 4.79 -1.70 9.81
CA ILE A 148 3.94 -0.79 10.59
C ILE A 148 2.64 -0.39 9.87
N GLU A 149 2.65 -0.33 8.53
CA GLU A 149 1.45 -0.07 7.72
C GLU A 149 0.31 -1.07 8.01
N GLY A 150 0.65 -2.30 8.43
CA GLY A 150 -0.31 -3.33 8.80
C GLY A 150 -1.19 -2.98 10.00
N ILE A 151 -0.91 -1.87 10.69
CA ILE A 151 -1.83 -1.29 11.69
C ILE A 151 -3.20 -0.95 11.10
N LEU A 152 -3.29 -0.69 9.80
CA LEU A 152 -4.56 -0.52 9.09
C LEU A 152 -5.44 -1.79 9.12
N LEU A 153 -4.81 -2.96 9.25
CA LEU A 153 -5.48 -4.27 9.26
C LEU A 153 -5.72 -4.78 10.68
N THR A 154 -4.74 -4.60 11.55
CA THR A 154 -4.80 -5.12 12.92
C THR A 154 -5.48 -4.16 13.89
N GLY A 155 -5.50 -2.86 13.56
CA GLY A 155 -5.88 -1.79 14.47
C GLY A 155 -4.95 -1.74 15.70
N LEU A 156 -5.26 -0.85 16.64
CA LEU A 156 -4.62 -0.85 17.96
C LEU A 156 -5.30 -1.86 18.88
N THR A 157 -5.21 -3.14 18.52
CA THR A 157 -5.70 -4.31 19.26
C THR A 157 -4.51 -5.12 19.80
N PRO A 158 -4.70 -6.21 20.58
CA PRO A 158 -3.59 -7.08 20.96
C PRO A 158 -2.72 -7.54 19.78
N ARG A 159 -3.35 -7.91 18.65
CA ARG A 159 -2.64 -8.25 17.41
C ARG A 159 -1.87 -7.07 16.82
N GLY A 160 -2.37 -5.85 17.01
CA GLY A 160 -1.65 -4.62 16.67
C GLY A 160 -0.43 -4.37 17.54
N ILE A 161 -0.50 -4.71 18.83
CA ILE A 161 0.67 -4.65 19.72
C ILE A 161 1.71 -5.71 19.32
N ASP A 162 1.29 -6.90 18.90
CA ASP A 162 2.23 -7.90 18.36
C ASP A 162 2.97 -7.38 17.12
N LEU A 163 2.26 -6.71 16.22
CA LEU A 163 2.86 -6.04 15.06
C LEU A 163 3.86 -4.95 15.47
N LEU A 164 3.49 -4.10 16.44
CA LEU A 164 4.39 -3.06 16.95
C LEU A 164 5.60 -3.66 17.67
N GLY A 165 5.45 -4.79 18.35
CA GLY A 165 6.55 -5.52 18.97
C GLY A 165 7.54 -6.02 17.93
N ALA A 166 7.07 -6.73 16.90
CA ALA A 166 7.92 -7.15 15.79
C ALA A 166 8.59 -5.96 15.06
N TYR A 167 7.89 -4.83 14.95
CA TYR A 167 8.45 -3.60 14.40
C TYR A 167 9.60 -3.04 15.27
N VAL A 168 9.40 -2.96 16.59
CA VAL A 168 10.42 -2.50 17.55
C VAL A 168 11.62 -3.45 17.54
N ASP A 169 11.41 -4.76 17.56
CA ASP A 169 12.48 -5.76 17.54
C ASP A 169 13.34 -5.65 16.27
N ARG A 170 12.69 -5.35 15.13
CA ARG A 170 13.38 -5.21 13.83
C ARG A 170 14.11 -3.89 13.66
N THR A 171 13.57 -2.79 14.18
CA THR A 171 14.05 -1.43 13.87
C THR A 171 14.73 -0.71 15.04
N GLY A 172 14.44 -1.12 16.27
CA GLY A 172 14.78 -0.38 17.48
C GLY A 172 13.99 0.92 17.67
N ASP A 173 13.04 1.24 16.79
CA ASP A 173 12.27 2.49 16.84
C ASP A 173 11.14 2.41 17.88
N ILE A 174 11.55 2.57 19.13
CA ILE A 174 10.65 2.62 20.28
C ILE A 174 9.78 3.89 20.29
N GLN A 175 10.27 4.98 19.68
CA GLN A 175 9.57 6.26 19.65
C GLN A 175 8.28 6.13 18.86
N THR A 176 8.37 5.59 17.63
CA THR A 176 7.20 5.41 16.77
C THR A 176 6.16 4.51 17.45
N ALA A 177 6.58 3.38 18.04
CA ALA A 177 5.68 2.51 18.77
C ALA A 177 4.98 3.23 19.94
N CYS A 178 5.74 3.99 20.74
CA CYS A 178 5.21 4.75 21.88
C CYS A 178 4.22 5.85 21.47
N LEU A 179 4.51 6.59 20.39
CA LEU A 179 3.63 7.64 19.89
C LEU A 179 2.32 7.05 19.36
N VAL A 180 2.40 5.93 18.63
CA VAL A 180 1.25 5.22 18.07
C VAL A 180 0.32 4.69 19.17
N VAL A 181 0.85 3.98 20.18
CA VAL A 181 0.03 3.45 21.29
C VAL A 181 -0.51 4.53 22.21
N SER A 182 0.01 5.76 22.12
CA SER A 182 -0.49 6.91 22.89
C SER A 182 -1.66 7.62 22.22
N GLN A 183 -1.97 7.30 20.96
CA GLN A 183 -3.16 7.83 20.27
C GLN A 183 -4.47 7.14 20.68
N THR A 184 -4.40 6.07 21.46
CA THR A 184 -5.58 5.29 21.87
C THR A 184 -5.64 5.14 23.37
N GLU A 185 -6.85 5.23 23.92
CA GLU A 185 -7.10 4.74 25.26
C GLU A 185 -7.04 3.21 25.24
N THR A 186 -5.91 2.62 25.65
CA THR A 186 -5.78 1.16 25.87
C THR A 186 -6.61 0.66 27.06
N ARG A 187 -7.73 1.32 27.39
CA ARG A 187 -8.63 0.93 28.49
C ARG A 187 -9.24 -0.45 28.29
N ARG A 188 -9.32 -0.93 27.04
CA ARG A 188 -9.89 -2.24 26.70
C ARG A 188 -8.93 -3.41 26.87
N PHE A 189 -7.61 -3.18 26.85
CA PHE A 189 -6.62 -4.23 27.08
C PHE A 189 -5.29 -3.63 27.55
N ARG A 190 -4.65 -4.26 28.55
CA ARG A 190 -3.33 -3.86 29.05
C ARG A 190 -2.29 -4.86 28.56
N ASP A 191 -1.16 -4.35 28.06
CA ASP A 191 -0.02 -5.15 27.63
C ASP A 191 1.25 -4.59 28.29
N HIS A 192 1.99 -5.43 29.02
CA HIS A 192 3.19 -5.04 29.75
C HIS A 192 4.29 -4.46 28.83
N ARG A 193 4.38 -4.95 27.58
CA ARG A 193 5.38 -4.46 26.61
C ARG A 193 5.19 -2.98 26.35
N VAL A 194 3.93 -2.52 26.30
CA VAL A 194 3.61 -1.11 26.07
C VAL A 194 4.12 -0.24 27.21
N ASP A 195 4.00 -0.68 28.47
CA ASP A 195 4.52 0.07 29.61
C ASP A 195 6.06 0.12 29.60
N GLU A 196 6.72 -1.00 29.27
CA GLU A 196 8.18 -1.08 29.13
C GLU A 196 8.72 -0.18 28.01
N TRP A 197 8.02 -0.14 26.87
CA TRP A 197 8.36 0.73 25.75
C TRP A 197 8.27 2.20 26.15
N ILE A 198 7.17 2.58 26.80
CA ILE A 198 6.94 3.96 27.25
C ILE A 198 8.00 4.39 28.25
N ASP A 199 8.34 3.54 29.23
CA ASP A 199 9.38 3.86 30.20
C ASP A 199 10.77 3.94 29.56
N SER A 200 11.06 3.09 28.58
CA SER A 200 12.29 3.16 27.80
C SER A 200 12.38 4.45 27.01
N TYR A 201 11.29 4.88 26.36
CA TYR A 201 11.25 6.13 25.61
C TYR A 201 11.36 7.36 26.53
N ARG A 202 10.69 7.35 27.69
CA ARG A 202 10.85 8.40 28.72
C ARG A 202 12.30 8.56 29.16
N ARG A 203 12.98 7.45 29.47
CA ARG A 203 14.42 7.47 29.83
C ARG A 203 15.29 8.00 28.69
N LEU A 204 14.93 7.72 27.43
CA LEU A 204 15.64 8.28 26.27
C LEU A 204 15.48 9.80 26.21
N LEU A 205 14.24 10.29 26.32
CA LEU A 205 13.93 11.73 26.32
C LEU A 205 14.62 12.46 27.49
N ASP A 206 14.65 11.86 28.68
CA ASP A 206 15.34 12.44 29.84
C ASP A 206 16.85 12.57 29.63
N ARG A 207 17.48 11.51 29.08
CA ARG A 207 18.92 11.53 28.75
C ARG A 207 19.25 12.60 27.72
N TRP A 208 18.35 12.82 26.77
CA TRP A 208 18.46 13.87 25.76
C TRP A 208 18.00 15.25 26.24
N ARG A 209 17.57 15.36 27.51
CA ARG A 209 17.02 16.60 28.11
C ARG A 209 15.80 17.15 27.35
N MET A 210 15.06 16.28 26.66
CA MET A 210 13.84 16.61 25.91
C MET A 210 12.60 16.61 26.82
N TYR A 211 12.67 17.34 27.93
CA TYR A 211 11.63 17.31 28.98
C TYR A 211 10.26 17.81 28.49
N GLN A 212 10.24 18.76 27.55
CA GLN A 212 8.99 19.24 26.94
C GLN A 212 8.28 18.14 26.16
N HIS A 213 9.01 17.37 25.35
CA HIS A 213 8.45 16.25 24.58
C HIS A 213 7.96 15.14 25.52
N ARG A 214 8.69 14.87 26.60
CA ARG A 214 8.26 13.91 27.63
C ARG A 214 6.95 14.37 28.29
N ALA A 215 6.86 15.64 28.70
CA ALA A 215 5.65 16.18 29.29
C ALA A 215 4.44 16.07 28.33
N LEU A 216 4.62 16.39 27.04
CA LEU A 216 3.57 16.23 26.03
C LEU A 216 3.13 14.77 25.86
N LEU A 217 4.08 13.82 25.87
CA LEU A 217 3.78 12.39 25.81
C LEU A 217 2.95 11.94 27.02
N ASP A 218 3.33 12.37 28.22
CA ASP A 218 2.64 12.01 29.46
C ASP A 218 1.20 12.58 29.47
N ILE A 219 1.05 13.85 29.10
CA ILE A 219 -0.26 14.52 28.95
C ILE A 219 -1.14 13.79 27.93
N ALA A 220 -0.60 13.43 26.76
CA ALA A 220 -1.36 12.73 25.71
C ALA A 220 -1.91 11.37 26.19
N ARG A 221 -1.22 10.74 27.16
CA ARG A 221 -1.65 9.47 27.77
C ARG A 221 -2.56 9.65 28.99
N GLY A 222 -2.89 10.88 29.35
CA GLY A 222 -3.67 11.20 30.55
C GLY A 222 -2.94 10.85 31.85
N LYS A 223 -1.61 11.01 31.88
CA LYS A 223 -0.76 10.84 33.08
C LYS A 223 -0.03 12.12 33.44
#